data_AF-A0A942V745-F1
#
_entry.id   AF-A0A942V745-F1
#
_cell.length_a   1.000
_cell.length_b   1.000
_cell.length_c   1.000
_cell.angle_alpha   90.00
_cell.angle_beta   90.00
_cell.angle_gamma   90.00
#
_symmetry.space_group_name_H-M   'P 1'
#
loop_
_entity.id
_entity.type
_entity.pdbx_description
1 polymer ?
#
loop_
_entity_poly.entity_id
_entity_poly.type
_entity_poly.pdbx_seq_one_letter_code
_entity_poly.pdbx_strand_id
1 'polypeptide(L)'
;MSRVDFYHLQSQTLENVLPKLLRVEFLNALLWTYNDQSFLPHGSKKDGNAELQPIWLTSGTDNPNMASLLFLVDGAAADNGELEKFSRVFNIFDGNSPDALQQARAFWKNLKSGGNECFYWQQDANGRWKQA
;
A
#
# COMPACT_ATOMS: atom_id res chain seq x y z
N MET A 1 6.61 -8.41 15.64
CA MET A 1 5.22 -8.70 15.23
C MET A 1 4.60 -7.41 14.76
N SER A 2 4.20 -7.36 13.49
CA SER A 2 3.64 -6.15 12.88
C SER A 2 2.13 -6.29 12.77
N ARG A 3 1.41 -5.19 13.02
CA ARG A 3 -0.02 -5.10 12.72
C ARG A 3 -0.19 -4.93 11.21
N VAL A 4 -1.03 -5.75 10.60
CA VAL A 4 -1.30 -5.73 9.16
C VAL A 4 -2.79 -5.56 8.92
N ASP A 5 -3.18 -4.45 8.31
CA ASP A 5 -4.56 -4.13 7.97
C ASP A 5 -4.79 -4.32 6.46
N PHE A 6 -5.73 -5.20 6.11
CA PHE A 6 -6.13 -5.51 4.75
C PHE A 6 -7.39 -4.72 4.40
N TYR A 7 -7.30 -3.85 3.39
CA TYR A 7 -8.38 -2.99 2.94
C TYR A 7 -8.93 -3.47 1.59
N HIS A 8 -10.18 -3.93 1.61
CA HIS A 8 -10.94 -4.34 0.44
C HIS A 8 -11.60 -3.13 -0.22
N LEU A 9 -11.02 -2.63 -1.31
CA LEU A 9 -11.61 -1.55 -2.09
C LEU A 9 -12.75 -2.07 -2.96
N GLN A 10 -13.96 -1.53 -2.76
CA GLN A 10 -15.13 -1.86 -3.59
C GLN A 10 -15.42 -0.78 -4.64
N SER A 11 -15.03 0.47 -4.35
CA SER A 11 -15.09 1.58 -5.28
C SER A 11 -13.79 1.65 -6.09
N GLN A 12 -13.89 1.57 -7.42
CA GLN A 12 -12.74 1.68 -8.31
C GLN A 12 -12.18 3.10 -8.31
N THR A 13 -10.86 3.24 -8.30
CA THR A 13 -10.20 4.38 -8.93
C THR A 13 -9.72 3.95 -10.31
N LEU A 14 -9.71 4.88 -11.26
CA LEU A 14 -9.06 4.72 -12.55
C LEU A 14 -7.66 4.16 -12.31
N GLU A 15 -7.27 3.16 -13.11
CA GLU A 15 -5.89 2.86 -13.53
C GLU A 15 -5.61 1.35 -13.49
N ASN A 16 -5.96 0.65 -14.56
CA ASN A 16 -5.54 -0.73 -14.78
C ASN A 16 -4.89 -0.89 -16.15
N VAL A 17 -3.68 -0.34 -16.38
CA VAL A 17 -2.87 -0.71 -17.56
C VAL A 17 -1.33 -0.48 -17.41
N LEU A 18 -0.81 0.15 -16.33
CA LEU A 18 0.60 0.57 -16.30
C LEU A 18 1.56 -0.46 -15.67
N PRO A 19 2.77 -0.69 -16.25
CA PRO A 19 3.85 -1.44 -15.63
C PRO A 19 4.28 -0.88 -14.25
N LYS A 20 4.74 -1.74 -13.32
CA LYS A 20 5.07 -1.35 -11.93
C LYS A 20 6.02 -0.15 -11.77
N LEU A 21 7.08 -0.05 -12.57
CA LEU A 21 8.00 1.11 -12.52
C LEU A 21 7.33 2.39 -13.04
N LEU A 22 6.45 2.26 -14.04
CA LEU A 22 5.63 3.37 -14.52
C LEU A 22 4.55 3.73 -13.48
N ARG A 23 4.12 2.77 -12.65
CA ARG A 23 3.17 3.01 -11.57
C ARG A 23 3.71 3.93 -10.48
N VAL A 24 4.99 3.79 -10.07
CA VAL A 24 5.59 4.68 -9.06
C VAL A 24 5.56 6.14 -9.52
N GLU A 25 6.01 6.39 -10.74
CA GLU A 25 6.04 7.75 -11.30
C GLU A 25 4.65 8.28 -11.62
N PHE A 26 3.74 7.40 -12.01
CA PHE A 26 2.34 7.75 -12.15
C PHE A 26 1.75 8.22 -10.80
N LEU A 27 1.97 7.46 -9.71
CA LEU A 27 1.50 7.82 -8.37
C LEU A 27 2.16 9.12 -7.88
N ASN A 28 3.46 9.29 -8.15
CA ASN A 28 4.20 10.51 -7.84
C ASN A 28 3.53 11.73 -8.51
N ALA A 29 3.27 11.66 -9.82
CA ALA A 29 2.59 12.75 -10.51
C ALA A 29 1.15 12.99 -10.01
N LEU A 30 0.39 11.92 -9.75
CA LEU A 30 -0.99 11.99 -9.29
C LEU A 30 -1.11 12.63 -7.90
N LEU A 31 -0.29 12.21 -6.94
CA LEU A 31 -0.40 12.66 -5.55
C LEU A 31 -0.07 14.15 -5.37
N TRP A 32 0.60 14.79 -6.33
CA TRP A 32 0.78 16.24 -6.36
C TRP A 32 -0.47 17.01 -6.81
N THR A 33 -1.38 16.37 -7.54
CA THR A 33 -2.48 17.06 -8.25
C THR A 33 -3.87 16.53 -7.91
N TYR A 34 -3.98 15.44 -7.14
CA TYR A 34 -5.26 14.78 -6.86
C TYR A 34 -6.26 15.67 -6.09
N ASN A 35 -5.78 16.67 -5.35
CA ASN A 35 -6.60 17.62 -4.61
C ASN A 35 -5.83 18.95 -4.46
N ASP A 36 -6.39 20.04 -4.99
CA ASP A 36 -5.80 21.39 -5.00
C ASP A 36 -5.65 22.01 -3.60
N GLN A 37 -6.35 21.47 -2.60
CA GLN A 37 -6.26 21.86 -1.19
C GLN A 37 -5.35 20.94 -0.36
N SER A 38 -4.71 19.94 -0.97
CA SER A 38 -3.85 18.98 -0.29
C SER A 38 -2.37 19.21 -0.62
N PHE A 39 -1.51 19.02 0.38
CA PHE A 39 -0.07 18.98 0.21
C PHE A 39 0.48 17.73 0.87
N LEU A 40 0.80 16.73 0.05
CA LEU A 40 1.42 15.48 0.49
C LEU A 40 2.87 15.51 0.03
N PRO A 41 3.84 15.96 0.83
CA PRO A 41 5.24 15.95 0.40
C PRO A 41 5.74 14.51 0.22
N HIS A 42 6.11 14.17 -1.01
CA HIS A 42 6.54 12.83 -1.39
C HIS A 42 7.55 12.86 -2.53
N GLY A 43 8.24 11.74 -2.73
CA GLY A 43 9.13 11.57 -3.87
C GLY A 43 9.52 10.11 -4.11
N SER A 44 10.14 9.86 -5.25
CA SER A 44 10.70 8.58 -5.64
C SER A 44 12.22 8.65 -5.79
N LYS A 45 12.84 7.52 -6.15
CA LYS A 45 14.26 7.45 -6.50
C LYS A 45 14.70 8.50 -7.53
N LYS A 46 13.80 8.97 -8.41
CA LYS A 46 14.14 9.96 -9.44
C LYS A 46 14.26 11.39 -8.91
N ASP A 47 13.64 11.69 -7.77
CA ASP A 47 13.60 13.04 -7.20
C ASP A 47 14.82 13.36 -6.32
N GLY A 48 15.57 12.33 -5.91
CA GLY A 48 16.72 12.47 -5.02
C GLY A 48 16.34 12.86 -3.58
N ASN A 49 17.36 13.10 -2.75
CA ASN A 49 17.22 13.43 -1.32
C ASN A 49 16.26 12.48 -0.58
N ALA A 50 16.46 11.17 -0.79
CA ALA A 50 15.50 10.15 -0.40
C ALA A 50 15.18 10.16 1.10
N GLU A 51 16.17 10.49 1.94
CA GLU A 51 16.00 10.58 3.39
C GLU A 51 15.13 11.77 3.83
N LEU A 52 14.94 12.77 2.96
CA LEU A 52 14.14 13.97 3.23
C LEU A 52 12.68 13.85 2.77
N GLN A 53 12.31 12.77 2.06
CA GLN A 53 10.96 12.58 1.55
C GLN A 53 10.04 12.04 2.67
N PRO A 54 9.04 12.80 3.15
CA PRO A 54 8.16 12.31 4.23
C PRO A 54 7.35 11.07 3.82
N ILE A 55 6.99 10.99 2.54
CA ILE A 55 6.40 9.82 1.90
C ILE A 55 7.34 9.36 0.80
N TRP A 56 7.86 8.14 0.93
CA TRP A 56 8.75 7.55 -0.06
C TRP A 56 7.97 6.59 -0.97
N LEU A 57 8.03 6.82 -2.28
CA LEU A 57 7.40 5.97 -3.29
C LEU A 57 8.45 5.07 -3.94
N THR A 58 8.27 3.76 -3.83
CA THR A 58 9.17 2.78 -4.44
C THR A 58 8.41 1.54 -4.90
N SER A 59 8.96 0.89 -5.93
CA SER A 59 8.58 -0.47 -6.33
C SER A 59 9.58 -1.52 -5.80
N GLY A 60 10.61 -1.06 -5.08
CA GLY A 60 11.59 -1.88 -4.39
C GLY A 60 11.25 -2.03 -2.90
N THR A 61 12.28 -2.31 -2.11
CA THR A 61 12.17 -2.63 -0.68
C THR A 61 12.95 -1.66 0.19
N ASP A 62 13.41 -0.56 -0.41
CA ASP A 62 14.14 0.51 0.21
C ASP A 62 13.24 1.39 1.11
N ASN A 63 13.78 1.77 2.28
CA ASN A 63 13.11 2.64 3.26
C ASN A 63 14.10 3.73 3.75
N PRO A 64 14.52 4.63 2.85
CA PRO A 64 15.58 5.61 3.14
C PRO A 64 15.14 6.69 4.14
N ASN A 65 13.85 6.99 4.19
CA ASN A 65 13.27 7.96 5.12
C ASN A 65 12.91 7.35 6.49
N MET A 66 13.25 6.08 6.74
CA MET A 66 12.94 5.35 7.98
C MET A 66 11.45 5.40 8.34
N ALA A 67 10.57 5.29 7.33
CA ALA A 67 9.13 5.24 7.53
C ALA A 67 8.74 4.09 8.47
N SER A 68 7.85 4.38 9.41
CA SER A 68 7.29 3.41 10.36
C SER A 68 6.02 2.74 9.85
N LEU A 69 5.43 3.26 8.77
CA LEU A 69 4.20 2.78 8.15
C LEU A 69 4.49 2.34 6.72
N LEU A 70 3.99 1.17 6.32
CA LEU A 70 4.11 0.65 4.97
C LEU A 70 2.75 0.52 4.29
N PHE A 71 2.60 1.09 3.10
CA PHE A 71 1.41 0.93 2.26
C PHE A 71 1.77 0.06 1.05
N LEU A 72 1.18 -1.13 0.99
CA LEU A 72 1.28 -2.07 -0.11
C LEU A 72 0.06 -1.88 -1.02
N VAL A 73 0.32 -1.42 -2.24
CA VAL A 73 -0.70 -1.12 -3.27
C VAL A 73 -0.38 -1.85 -4.57
N ASP A 74 -1.35 -1.98 -5.47
CA ASP A 74 -1.15 -2.54 -6.83
C ASP A 74 -0.48 -3.93 -6.84
N GLY A 75 -0.87 -4.79 -5.89
CA GLY A 75 -0.31 -6.14 -5.73
C GLY A 75 1.13 -6.18 -5.21
N ALA A 76 1.64 -5.09 -4.62
CA ALA A 76 2.88 -5.11 -3.87
C ALA A 76 2.78 -6.08 -2.69
N ALA A 77 3.87 -6.82 -2.46
CA ALA A 77 4.01 -7.76 -1.36
C ALA A 77 5.40 -7.60 -0.75
N ALA A 78 5.50 -7.93 0.53
CA ALA A 78 6.74 -7.92 1.29
C ALA A 78 6.76 -9.16 2.18
N ASP A 79 7.94 -9.71 2.44
CA ASP A 79 8.08 -10.89 3.30
C ASP A 79 8.00 -10.54 4.80
N ASN A 80 7.91 -11.54 5.67
CA ASN A 80 7.80 -11.31 7.12
C ASN A 80 8.99 -10.51 7.68
N GLY A 81 10.22 -10.72 7.19
CA GLY A 81 11.40 -10.01 7.67
C GLY A 81 11.43 -8.54 7.24
N GLU A 82 10.84 -8.22 6.10
CA GLU A 82 10.62 -6.85 5.66
C GLU A 82 9.54 -6.16 6.49
N LEU A 83 8.43 -6.86 6.78
CA LEU A 83 7.32 -6.30 7.56
C LEU A 83 7.71 -5.96 9.00
N GLU A 84 8.64 -6.70 9.60
CA GLU A 84 9.13 -6.45 10.96
C GLU A 84 9.78 -5.07 11.13
N LYS A 85 10.21 -4.44 10.03
CA LYS A 85 10.78 -3.07 10.04
C LYS A 85 9.72 -1.99 10.23
N PHE A 86 8.44 -2.33 10.09
CA PHE A 86 7.34 -1.37 10.12
C PHE A 86 6.43 -1.64 11.32
N SER A 87 6.03 -0.56 11.98
CA SER A 87 5.09 -0.62 13.11
C SER A 87 3.69 -1.04 12.66
N ARG A 88 3.31 -0.68 11.42
CA ARG A 88 2.01 -1.00 10.85
C ARG A 88 2.08 -1.07 9.33
N VAL A 89 1.37 -2.04 8.78
CA VAL A 89 1.35 -2.35 7.36
C VAL A 89 -0.08 -2.29 6.87
N PHE A 90 -0.30 -1.65 5.72
CA PHE A 90 -1.59 -1.52 5.07
C PHE A 90 -1.52 -2.23 3.73
N ASN A 91 -2.27 -3.32 3.56
CA ASN A 91 -2.42 -3.98 2.27
C ASN A 91 -3.74 -3.53 1.63
N ILE A 92 -3.65 -2.74 0.57
CA ILE A 92 -4.80 -2.18 -0.14
C ILE A 92 -4.90 -2.89 -1.48
N PHE A 93 -6.02 -3.57 -1.72
CA PHE A 93 -6.23 -4.36 -2.92
C PHE A 93 -7.63 -4.11 -3.51
N ASP A 94 -7.73 -4.29 -4.83
CA ASP A 94 -8.99 -4.17 -5.56
C ASP A 94 -9.88 -5.39 -5.28
N GLY A 95 -11.01 -5.15 -4.63
CA GLY A 95 -12.03 -6.15 -4.33
C GLY A 95 -12.82 -6.64 -5.52
N ASN A 96 -12.78 -5.90 -6.63
CA ASN A 96 -13.46 -6.27 -7.87
C ASN A 96 -12.59 -7.15 -8.77
N SER A 97 -11.30 -7.31 -8.42
CA SER A 97 -10.37 -8.15 -9.16
C SER A 97 -10.22 -9.53 -8.48
N PRO A 98 -10.64 -10.62 -9.15
CA PRO A 98 -10.44 -11.98 -8.64
C PRO A 98 -8.98 -12.31 -8.34
N ASP A 99 -8.06 -11.81 -9.17
CA ASP A 99 -6.62 -12.03 -9.01
C ASP A 99 -6.08 -11.30 -7.78
N ALA A 100 -6.47 -10.03 -7.58
CA ALA A 100 -6.06 -9.26 -6.41
C ALA A 100 -6.62 -9.88 -5.12
N LEU A 101 -7.87 -10.36 -5.14
CA LEU A 101 -8.47 -11.12 -4.03
C LEU A 101 -7.68 -12.39 -3.72
N GLN A 102 -7.28 -13.15 -4.73
CA GLN A 102 -6.51 -14.38 -4.53
C GLN A 102 -5.13 -14.07 -3.94
N GLN A 103 -4.45 -13.04 -4.45
CA GLN A 103 -3.15 -12.59 -3.93
C GLN A 103 -3.25 -12.12 -2.48
N ALA A 104 -4.24 -11.28 -2.14
CA ALA A 104 -4.45 -10.79 -0.78
C ALA A 104 -4.75 -11.95 0.19
N ARG A 105 -5.54 -12.95 -0.22
CA ARG A 105 -5.83 -14.15 0.58
C ARG A 105 -4.57 -15.00 0.81
N ALA A 106 -3.75 -15.21 -0.22
CA ALA A 106 -2.49 -15.93 -0.09
C ALA A 106 -1.53 -15.20 0.87
N PHE A 107 -1.45 -13.87 0.73
CA PHE A 107 -0.63 -13.04 1.60
C PHE A 107 -1.10 -13.08 3.05
N TRP A 108 -2.40 -12.91 3.30
CA TRP A 108 -3.02 -13.07 4.62
C TRP A 108 -2.64 -14.40 5.27
N LYS A 109 -2.77 -15.51 4.53
CA LYS A 109 -2.46 -16.84 5.04
C LYS A 109 -0.98 -16.96 5.44
N ASN A 110 -0.07 -16.45 4.62
CA ASN A 110 1.37 -16.43 4.92
C ASN A 110 1.63 -15.64 6.21
N LEU A 111 1.10 -14.42 6.33
CA LEU A 111 1.33 -13.56 7.48
C LEU A 111 0.76 -14.13 8.78
N LYS A 112 -0.44 -14.72 8.73
CA LYS A 112 -1.02 -15.44 9.88
C LYS A 112 -0.14 -16.62 10.29
N SER A 113 0.41 -17.37 9.34
CA SER A 113 1.32 -18.48 9.66
C SER A 113 2.66 -18.02 10.25
N GLY A 114 3.09 -16.80 9.92
CA GLY A 114 4.25 -16.13 10.52
C GLY A 114 3.98 -15.44 11.86
N GLY A 115 2.75 -15.53 12.40
CA GLY A 115 2.41 -14.97 13.71
C GLY A 115 2.06 -13.48 13.71
N ASN A 116 1.83 -12.85 12.56
CA ASN A 116 1.44 -11.44 12.49
C ASN A 116 -0.05 -11.22 12.80
N GLU A 117 -0.34 -10.03 13.35
CA GLU A 117 -1.71 -9.60 13.67
C GLU A 117 -2.40 -9.02 12.43
N CYS A 118 -3.20 -9.85 11.76
CA CYS A 118 -3.94 -9.44 10.56
C CYS A 118 -5.37 -9.00 10.89
N PHE A 119 -5.79 -7.86 10.35
CA PHE A 119 -7.12 -7.26 10.45
C PHE A 119 -7.70 -7.02 9.06
N TYR A 120 -9.01 -7.22 8.89
CA TYR A 120 -9.67 -7.07 7.60
C TYR A 120 -10.72 -5.95 7.65
N TRP A 121 -10.68 -5.08 6.65
CA TRP A 121 -11.53 -3.90 6.53
C TRP A 121 -12.25 -3.90 5.18
N GLN A 122 -13.56 -3.64 5.22
CA GLN A 122 -14.40 -3.52 4.04
C GLN A 122 -15.27 -2.27 4.13
N GLN A 123 -15.52 -1.62 2.99
CA GLN A 123 -16.45 -0.50 2.93
C GLN A 123 -17.90 -0.99 3.12
N ASP A 124 -18.70 -0.28 3.90
CA ASP A 124 -20.14 -0.46 3.91
C ASP A 124 -20.80 0.30 2.75
N ALA A 125 -22.13 0.19 2.63
CA ALA A 125 -22.90 0.85 1.57
C ALA A 125 -22.73 2.40 1.55
N ASN A 126 -22.24 3.01 2.63
CA ASN A 126 -21.98 4.45 2.72
C ASN A 126 -20.49 4.80 2.55
N GLY A 127 -19.66 3.84 2.13
CA GLY A 127 -18.23 4.02 1.93
C GLY A 127 -17.39 4.03 3.22
N ARG A 128 -18.00 3.77 4.38
CA ARG A 128 -17.28 3.74 5.67
C ARG A 128 -16.57 2.40 5.85
N TRP A 129 -15.34 2.44 6.33
CA TRP A 129 -14.61 1.22 6.66
C TRP A 129 -15.17 0.56 7.92
N LYS A 130 -15.52 -0.72 7.81
CA LYS A 130 -15.89 -1.60 8.92
C LYS A 130 -14.93 -2.76 8.98
N GLN A 131 -14.50 -3.10 10.19
CA GLN A 131 -13.76 -4.32 10.43
C GLN A 131 -14.72 -5.51 10.31
N ALA A 132 -14.36 -6.51 9.51
CA ALA A 132 -15.15 -7.74 9.35
C ALA A 132 -14.62 -8.87 10.24
#